data_AF-A0A3N5QVC8-F1
#
_entry.id   AF-A0A3N5QVC8-F1
#
_cell.length_a   1.000
_cell.length_b   1.000
_cell.length_c   1.000
_cell.angle_alpha   90.00
_cell.angle_beta   90.00
_cell.angle_gamma   90.00
#
_symmetry.space_group_name_H-M   'P 1'
#
loop_
_entity.id
_entity.type
_entity.pdbx_description
1 polymer ?
#
loop_
_entity_poly.entity_id
_entity_poly.type
_entity_poly.pdbx_seq_one_letter_code
_entity_poly.pdbx_strand_id
1 'polypeptide(L)'
;MPAKRTPEEEWYLTLTQGENVPHHLRRLMALLPSSPRCKLCNSPFKGWGGHIMHLMGRDQSRFNPRYCEACEIFDHPGGAEVVLTMLFADVRGSTVLASKMSA
;
A
#
# COMPACT_ATOMS: atom_id res chain seq x y z
N MET A 1 11.19 17.38 -21.38
CA MET A 1 10.78 16.32 -20.43
C MET A 1 11.38 16.68 -19.08
N PRO A 2 10.63 16.68 -17.96
CA PRO A 2 11.25 16.91 -16.65
C PRO A 2 12.29 15.82 -16.39
N ALA A 3 13.38 16.18 -15.70
CA ALA A 3 14.43 15.22 -15.33
C ALA A 3 13.83 14.08 -14.50
N LYS A 4 14.36 12.86 -14.69
CA LYS A 4 13.96 11.69 -13.89
C LYS A 4 14.42 11.92 -12.45
N ARG A 5 13.50 11.80 -11.48
CA ARG A 5 13.80 11.92 -10.05
C ARG A 5 14.79 10.86 -9.59
N THR A 6 15.60 11.16 -8.58
CA THR A 6 16.44 10.14 -7.94
C THR A 6 15.58 9.21 -7.07
N PRO A 7 16.05 8.00 -6.75
CA PRO A 7 15.34 7.10 -5.83
C PRO A 7 15.03 7.76 -4.47
N GLU A 8 15.96 8.55 -3.93
CA GLU A 8 15.79 9.27 -2.66
C GLU A 8 14.68 10.33 -2.76
N GLU A 9 14.62 11.07 -3.86
CA GLU A 9 13.55 12.06 -4.09
C GLU A 9 12.18 11.37 -4.22
N GLU A 10 12.12 10.22 -4.89
CA GLU A 10 10.89 9.43 -5.01
C GLU A 10 10.42 8.92 -3.64
N TRP A 11 11.35 8.43 -2.81
CA TRP A 11 11.05 8.01 -1.44
C TRP A 11 10.60 9.19 -0.57
N TYR A 12 11.28 10.35 -0.67
CA TYR A 12 10.91 11.55 0.07
C TYR A 12 9.48 11.97 -0.24
N LEU A 13 9.12 12.04 -1.53
CA LEU A 13 7.76 12.39 -1.96
C LEU A 13 6.74 11.36 -1.46
N THR A 14 7.05 10.06 -1.57
CA THR A 14 6.15 9.00 -1.12
C THR A 14 5.87 9.10 0.39
N LEU A 15 6.89 9.37 1.19
CA LEU A 15 6.79 9.45 2.65
C LEU A 15 6.16 10.76 3.14
N THR A 16 6.31 11.86 2.41
CA THR A 16 5.79 13.18 2.83
C THR A 16 4.46 13.56 2.19
N GLN A 17 4.17 13.06 0.98
CA GLN A 17 2.98 13.41 0.20
C GLN A 17 2.02 12.23 0.01
N GLY A 18 2.47 11.01 0.29
CA GLY A 18 1.68 9.78 0.19
C GLY A 18 1.99 8.94 -1.04
N GLU A 19 1.27 7.82 -1.18
CA GLU A 19 1.54 6.79 -2.19
C GLU A 19 1.46 7.32 -3.64
N ASN A 20 2.44 6.97 -4.47
CA ASN A 20 2.48 7.29 -5.90
C ASN A 20 1.55 6.40 -6.75
N VAL A 21 0.49 5.82 -6.18
CA VAL A 21 -0.52 5.11 -6.97
C VAL A 21 -1.57 6.11 -7.46
N PRO A 22 -1.78 6.23 -8.78
CA PRO A 22 -2.75 7.19 -9.27
C PRO A 22 -4.16 6.88 -8.75
N HIS A 23 -4.83 7.87 -8.16
CA HIS A 23 -6.18 7.70 -7.62
C HIS A 23 -7.18 7.14 -8.65
N HIS A 24 -7.01 7.49 -9.93
CA HIS A 24 -7.85 6.98 -11.01
C HIS A 24 -7.66 5.47 -11.20
N LEU A 25 -6.43 4.95 -11.10
CA LEU A 25 -6.16 3.52 -11.19
C LEU A 25 -6.89 2.78 -10.06
N ARG A 26 -6.77 3.28 -8.83
CA ARG A 26 -7.44 2.69 -7.67
C ARG A 26 -8.96 2.65 -7.83
N ARG A 27 -9.56 3.70 -8.40
CA ARG A 27 -11.00 3.77 -8.72
C ARG A 27 -11.40 2.79 -9.82
N LEU A 28 -10.62 2.71 -10.90
CA LEU A 28 -10.87 1.76 -12.00
C LEU A 28 -10.82 0.32 -11.49
N MET A 29 -9.81 -0.04 -10.68
CA MET A 29 -9.68 -1.36 -10.08
C MET A 29 -10.81 -1.68 -9.09
N ALA A 30 -11.42 -0.66 -8.48
CA ALA A 30 -12.57 -0.85 -7.59
C ALA A 30 -13.83 -1.32 -8.33
N LEU A 31 -13.96 -1.03 -9.63
CA LEU A 31 -15.09 -1.45 -10.45
C LEU A 31 -15.08 -2.96 -10.74
N LEU A 32 -13.89 -3.57 -10.76
CA LEU A 32 -13.76 -5.02 -10.90
C LEU A 32 -14.28 -5.71 -9.63
N PRO A 33 -15.16 -6.72 -9.73
CA PRO A 33 -15.74 -7.37 -8.57
C PRO A 33 -14.71 -8.22 -7.81
N SER A 34 -15.15 -8.71 -6.64
CA SER A 34 -14.46 -9.66 -5.75
C SER A 34 -13.45 -9.08 -4.76
N SER A 35 -13.31 -9.79 -3.64
CA SER A 35 -12.29 -9.62 -2.61
C SER A 35 -11.55 -10.96 -2.43
N PRO A 36 -10.35 -11.00 -1.81
CA PRO A 36 -9.52 -9.90 -1.30
C PRO A 36 -8.86 -9.04 -2.41
N ARG A 37 -8.34 -7.87 -2.03
CA ARG A 37 -7.75 -6.87 -2.94
C ARG A 37 -6.41 -6.35 -2.45
N CYS A 38 -5.58 -5.87 -3.38
CA CYS A 38 -4.34 -5.16 -3.08
C CYS A 38 -4.62 -3.86 -2.31
N LYS A 39 -3.96 -3.66 -1.16
CA LYS A 39 -4.15 -2.44 -0.34
C LYS A 39 -3.72 -1.15 -1.03
N LEU A 40 -2.76 -1.23 -1.97
CA LEU A 40 -2.20 -0.08 -2.70
C LEU A 40 -3.12 0.31 -3.89
N CYS A 41 -3.24 -0.58 -4.87
CA CYS A 41 -3.90 -0.30 -6.15
C CYS A 41 -5.32 -0.85 -6.29
N ASN A 42 -5.84 -1.59 -5.30
CA ASN A 42 -7.18 -2.17 -5.26
C ASN A 42 -7.46 -3.31 -6.28
N SER A 43 -6.41 -3.84 -6.92
CA SER A 43 -6.47 -5.04 -7.78
C SER A 43 -7.10 -6.23 -7.04
N PRO A 44 -8.18 -6.86 -7.53
CA PRO A 44 -8.72 -8.08 -6.94
C PRO A 44 -7.80 -9.29 -7.13
N PHE A 45 -7.83 -10.23 -6.19
CA PHE A 45 -7.05 -11.49 -6.24
C PHE A 45 -7.87 -12.73 -6.58
N LYS A 46 -9.21 -12.64 -6.51
CA LYS A 46 -10.12 -13.77 -6.70
C LYS A 46 -11.20 -13.45 -7.73
N GLY A 47 -11.90 -14.50 -8.15
CA GLY A 47 -12.98 -14.42 -9.12
C GLY A 47 -12.49 -13.97 -10.49
N TRP A 48 -13.43 -13.50 -11.31
CA TRP A 48 -13.15 -13.06 -12.66
C TRP A 48 -12.22 -11.84 -12.71
N GLY A 49 -12.42 -10.89 -11.78
CA GLY A 49 -11.51 -9.76 -11.62
C GLY A 49 -10.08 -10.21 -11.34
N GLY A 50 -9.90 -11.18 -10.43
CA GLY A 50 -8.59 -11.75 -10.12
C GLY A 50 -7.93 -12.45 -11.31
N HIS A 51 -8.69 -13.19 -12.11
CA HIS A 51 -8.13 -13.85 -13.30
C HIS A 51 -7.64 -12.84 -14.35
N ILE A 52 -8.39 -11.76 -14.58
CA ILE A 52 -7.95 -10.67 -15.47
C ILE A 52 -6.68 -10.01 -14.93
N MET A 53 -6.62 -9.74 -13.62
CA MET A 53 -5.44 -9.14 -12.97
C MET A 53 -4.21 -10.03 -13.00
N HIS A 54 -4.37 -11.35 -12.88
CA HIS A 54 -3.29 -12.33 -13.04
C HIS A 54 -2.65 -12.20 -14.43
N LEU A 55 -3.47 -12.14 -15.50
CA LEU A 55 -2.99 -11.96 -16.87
C LEU A 55 -2.27 -10.62 -17.09
N MET A 56 -2.57 -9.62 -16.26
CA MET A 56 -1.92 -8.30 -16.27
C MET A 56 -0.69 -8.22 -15.35
N GLY A 57 -0.20 -9.33 -14.79
CA GLY A 57 0.96 -9.35 -13.89
C GLY A 57 0.68 -8.75 -12.50
N ARG A 58 -0.58 -8.79 -12.06
CA ARG A 58 -1.04 -8.27 -10.77
C ARG A 58 -1.59 -9.37 -9.86
N ASP A 59 -0.95 -10.54 -9.89
CA ASP A 59 -1.31 -11.64 -9.00
C ASP A 59 -1.04 -11.27 -7.53
N GLN A 60 -1.62 -12.03 -6.62
CA GLN A 60 -1.39 -11.87 -5.19
C GLN A 60 0.08 -12.18 -4.86
N SER A 61 0.74 -11.23 -4.21
CA SER A 61 2.13 -11.36 -3.82
C SER A 61 2.37 -12.58 -2.91
N ARG A 62 3.52 -13.24 -3.13
CA ARG A 62 3.99 -14.35 -2.29
C ARG A 62 4.66 -13.90 -0.98
N PHE A 63 5.29 -12.72 -0.94
CA PHE A 63 5.94 -12.23 0.29
C PHE A 63 4.98 -11.44 1.17
N ASN A 64 4.02 -10.72 0.58
CA ASN A 64 2.97 -10.01 1.31
C ASN A 64 1.60 -10.17 0.64
N PRO A 65 0.76 -11.12 1.10
CA PRO A 65 -0.56 -11.39 0.53
C PRO A 65 -1.54 -10.20 0.53
N ARG A 66 -1.20 -9.06 1.15
CA ARG A 66 -2.01 -7.83 1.10
C ARG A 66 -1.75 -6.98 -0.14
N TYR A 67 -0.71 -7.29 -0.93
CA TYR A 67 -0.33 -6.54 -2.12
C TYR A 67 -0.34 -7.44 -3.37
N CYS A 68 -0.37 -6.84 -4.56
CA CYS A 68 -0.13 -7.55 -5.81
C CYS A 68 1.36 -7.51 -6.17
N GLU A 69 1.83 -8.45 -6.97
CA GLU A 69 3.23 -8.53 -7.42
C GLU A 69 3.73 -7.19 -7.98
N ALA A 70 2.99 -6.55 -8.90
CA ALA A 70 3.38 -5.25 -9.46
C ALA A 70 3.47 -4.08 -8.45
N CYS A 71 2.84 -4.18 -7.28
CA CYS A 71 2.91 -3.17 -6.22
C CYS A 71 3.95 -3.52 -5.14
N GLU A 72 4.52 -4.72 -5.22
CA GLU A 72 5.57 -5.21 -4.33
C GLU A 72 6.97 -5.00 -4.91
N ILE A 73 7.09 -4.72 -6.20
CA ILE A 73 8.40 -4.50 -6.82
C ILE A 73 9.05 -3.24 -6.22
N PHE A 74 10.07 -3.46 -5.40
CA PHE A 74 11.00 -2.45 -4.92
C PHE A 74 12.32 -2.60 -5.67
N ASP A 75 12.37 -2.09 -6.91
CA ASP A 75 13.56 -2.21 -7.77
C ASP A 75 14.78 -1.46 -7.19
N HIS A 76 14.52 -0.52 -6.26
CA HIS A 76 15.52 0.20 -5.49
C HIS A 76 15.06 0.28 -4.02
N PRO A 77 15.50 -0.64 -3.14
CA PRO A 77 15.25 -0.56 -1.70
C PRO A 77 16.15 0.54 -1.10
N GLY A 78 15.90 1.78 -1.53
CA GLY A 78 16.48 2.98 -0.96
C GLY A 78 15.61 3.51 0.18
N GLY A 79 15.83 4.77 0.51
CA GLY A 79 15.02 5.50 1.47
C GLY A 79 15.25 7.00 1.34
N ALA A 80 14.60 7.76 2.20
CA ALA A 80 14.80 9.20 2.29
C ALA A 80 14.83 9.66 3.75
N GLU A 81 15.64 10.67 4.03
CA GLU A 81 15.56 11.40 5.29
C GLU A 81 14.34 12.33 5.22
N VAL A 82 13.42 12.17 6.17
CA VAL A 82 12.21 12.99 6.26
C VAL A 82 12.06 13.54 7.66
N VAL A 83 11.59 14.78 7.77
CA VAL A 83 11.26 15.38 9.07
C VAL A 83 9.93 14.81 9.55
N LEU A 84 9.95 14.19 10.73
CA LEU A 84 8.76 13.64 11.38
C LEU A 84 8.35 14.51 12.57
N THR A 85 7.05 14.70 12.75
CA THR A 85 6.47 15.26 13.97
C THR A 85 5.84 14.13 14.77
N MET A 86 6.26 13.94 16.02
CA MET A 86 5.79 12.84 16.88
C MET A 86 5.01 13.40 18.07
N LEU A 87 3.83 12.85 18.32
CA LEU A 87 3.04 13.12 19.53
C LEU A 87 3.05 11.88 20.41
N PHE A 88 3.49 12.04 21.65
CA PHE A 88 3.41 10.99 22.67
C PHE A 88 2.16 11.22 23.53
N ALA A 89 1.29 10.22 23.59
CA ALA A 89 0.10 10.23 24.43
C ALA A 89 0.13 9.01 25.36
N ASP A 90 0.06 9.25 26.66
CA ASP A 90 -0.04 8.20 27.68
C ASP A 90 -1.50 7.94 28.06
N VAL A 91 -1.99 6.74 27.76
CA VAL A 91 -3.36 6.32 28.10
C VAL A 91 -3.32 5.56 29.42
N ARG A 92 -3.63 6.25 30.52
CA ARG A 92 -3.67 5.63 31.86
C ARG A 92 -4.69 4.50 31.91
N GLY A 93 -4.27 3.36 32.46
CA GLY A 93 -5.13 2.17 32.60
C GLY A 93 -5.36 1.42 31.28
N SER A 94 -4.55 1.66 30.25
CA SER A 94 -4.65 0.99 28.94
C SER A 94 -4.67 -0.54 29.02
N THR A 95 -3.97 -1.13 29.98
CA THR A 95 -3.95 -2.59 30.21
C THR A 95 -5.30 -3.15 30.67
N VAL A 96 -5.97 -2.47 31.62
CA VAL A 96 -7.31 -2.85 32.10
C VAL A 96 -8.37 -2.57 31.04
N LEU A 97 -8.18 -1.53 30.24
CA LEU A 97 -9.05 -1.24 29.11
C LEU A 97 -8.94 -2.35 28.05
N ALA A 98 -7.71 -2.73 27.67
CA ALA A 98 -7.45 -3.75 26.66
C ALA A 98 -8.00 -5.13 27.07
N SER A 99 -7.90 -5.51 28.34
CA SER A 99 -8.41 -6.82 28.81
C SER A 99 -9.93 -6.96 28.71
N LYS A 100 -10.66 -5.85 28.60
CA LYS A 100 -12.13 -5.83 28.46
C LYS A 100 -12.59 -5.76 27.00
N MET A 101 -11.68 -5.57 26.05
CA MET A 101 -11.99 -5.51 24.63
C MET A 101 -11.94 -6.92 24.05
N SER A 102 -12.98 -7.33 23.32
CA SER A 102 -12.94 -8.57 22.53
C SER A 102 -12.11 -8.36 21.26
N ALA A 103 -11.31 -9.38 20.91
CA ALA A 103 -10.50 -9.42 19.71
C ALA A 103 -11.33 -9.63 18.43
#